data_AF-A0A3D5NS83-F1
#
_entry.id   AF-A0A3D5NS83-F1
#
_cell.length_a   1.000
_cell.length_b   1.000
_cell.length_c   1.000
_cell.angle_alpha   90.00
_cell.angle_beta   90.00
_cell.angle_gamma   90.00
#
_symmetry.space_group_name_H-M   'P 1'
#
loop_
_entity.id
_entity.type
_entity.pdbx_description
1 polymer ?
#
loop_
_entity_poly.entity_id
_entity_poly.type
_entity_poly.pdbx_seq_one_letter_code
_entity_poly.pdbx_strand_id
1 'polypeptide(L)'
;MRKMSYPIAILLLLLMITGCSAKEKYYSREEALNQGYIVLDGTNSQNSDRFDIFIQNVDAKREDSISIVIYDLTESQYVIDINFDGDKIYASRYFMDQKSKKSQVMSDMVFTHISKTASKNYFLIDETKIHPDLWIYQGN
;
A
#
# COMPACT_ATOMS: atom_id res chain seq x y z
N MET A 1 -33.50 -39.83 -12.10
CA MET A 1 -32.10 -39.48 -11.76
C MET A 1 -31.53 -38.79 -13.00
N ARG A 2 -31.26 -37.49 -13.04
CA ARG A 2 -30.12 -36.78 -12.43
C ARG A 2 -30.47 -35.28 -12.40
N LYS A 3 -30.49 -34.65 -11.23
CA LYS A 3 -30.46 -33.19 -11.10
C LYS A 3 -28.99 -32.78 -11.21
N MET A 4 -28.63 -32.11 -12.30
CA MET A 4 -27.26 -31.68 -12.58
C MET A 4 -27.04 -30.30 -11.95
N SER A 5 -26.65 -30.32 -10.68
CA SER A 5 -26.42 -29.12 -9.85
C SER A 5 -24.93 -28.75 -9.88
N TYR A 6 -24.44 -28.13 -10.94
CA TYR A 6 -23.02 -27.72 -11.05
C TYR A 6 -22.72 -26.25 -11.41
N PRO A 7 -23.65 -25.26 -11.45
CA PRO A 7 -23.25 -23.91 -11.84
C PRO A 7 -22.55 -23.10 -10.71
N ILE A 8 -22.75 -23.47 -9.44
CA ILE A 8 -22.23 -22.69 -8.30
C ILE A 8 -20.73 -22.97 -8.04
N ALA A 9 -20.27 -24.20 -8.27
CA ALA A 9 -18.87 -24.57 -8.05
C ALA A 9 -17.91 -23.90 -9.06
N ILE A 10 -18.37 -23.64 -10.29
CA ILE A 10 -17.59 -22.98 -11.34
C ILE A 10 -17.47 -21.47 -11.08
N LEU A 11 -18.49 -20.84 -10.48
CA LEU A 11 -18.46 -19.42 -10.12
C LEU A 11 -17.49 -19.13 -8.95
N LEU A 12 -17.37 -20.05 -7.99
CA LEU A 12 -16.41 -19.96 -6.89
C LEU A 12 -14.95 -20.16 -7.34
N LEU A 13 -14.72 -20.92 -8.42
CA LEU A 13 -13.38 -21.14 -8.95
C LEU A 13 -12.83 -19.92 -9.72
N LEU A 14 -13.71 -19.07 -10.27
CA LEU A 14 -13.36 -17.88 -11.05
C LEU A 14 -12.91 -16.69 -10.20
N LEU A 15 -13.21 -16.68 -8.89
CA LEU A 15 -12.76 -15.64 -7.95
C LEU A 15 -11.31 -15.84 -7.47
N MET A 16 -10.65 -16.95 -7.83
CA MET A 16 -9.29 -17.29 -7.36
C MET A 16 -8.16 -16.78 -8.28
N ILE A 17 -8.45 -16.08 -9.39
CA ILE A 17 -7.43 -15.75 -10.42
C ILE A 17 -6.95 -14.28 -10.39
N THR A 18 -7.25 -13.50 -9.35
CA THR A 18 -6.63 -12.17 -9.17
C THR A 18 -5.53 -12.21 -8.11
N GLY A 19 -4.66 -13.22 -8.18
CA GLY A 19 -3.32 -13.14 -7.61
C GLY A 19 -2.45 -12.24 -8.48
N CYS A 20 -2.81 -10.96 -8.59
CA CYS A 20 -2.03 -9.97 -9.31
C CYS A 20 -0.81 -9.67 -8.43
N SER A 21 0.30 -10.38 -8.65
CA SER A 21 1.59 -9.90 -8.15
C SER A 21 1.74 -8.48 -8.69
N ALA A 22 1.76 -7.48 -7.82
CA ALA A 22 1.94 -6.08 -8.21
C ALA A 22 3.20 -6.01 -9.07
N LYS A 23 3.04 -5.87 -10.39
CA LYS A 23 4.17 -5.69 -11.28
C LYS A 23 4.72 -4.32 -10.97
N GLU A 24 5.95 -4.28 -10.50
CA GLU A 24 6.71 -3.05 -10.31
C GLU A 24 6.55 -2.18 -11.57
N LYS A 25 5.96 -1.00 -11.41
CA LYS A 25 5.67 -0.10 -12.52
C LYS A 25 6.00 1.32 -12.09
N TYR A 26 6.61 2.07 -12.99
CA TYR A 26 6.66 3.51 -12.83
C TYR A 26 5.27 4.11 -13.07
N TYR A 27 4.72 4.81 -12.07
CA TYR A 27 3.47 5.54 -12.19
C TYR A 27 3.77 6.98 -12.52
N SER A 28 3.09 7.53 -13.52
CA SER A 28 3.03 8.99 -13.63
C SER A 28 2.19 9.55 -12.49
N ARG A 29 2.39 10.84 -12.16
CA ARG A 29 1.58 11.53 -11.15
C ARG A 29 0.09 11.40 -11.43
N GLU A 30 -0.30 11.67 -12.67
CA GLU A 30 -1.70 11.57 -13.10
C GLU A 30 -2.24 10.14 -12.97
N GLU A 31 -1.46 9.14 -13.37
CA GLU A 31 -1.85 7.73 -13.22
C GLU A 31 -2.05 7.35 -11.74
N ALA A 32 -1.18 7.80 -10.85
CA ALA A 32 -1.29 7.52 -9.41
C ALA A 32 -2.55 8.18 -8.81
N LEU A 33 -2.79 9.46 -9.15
CA LEU A 33 -3.98 10.19 -8.68
C LEU A 33 -5.28 9.56 -9.18
N ASN A 34 -5.33 9.18 -10.45
CA ASN A 34 -6.50 8.55 -11.06
C ASN A 34 -6.81 7.17 -10.45
N GLN A 35 -5.79 6.49 -9.89
CA GLN A 35 -5.96 5.24 -9.14
C GLN A 35 -6.34 5.47 -7.67
N GLY A 36 -6.44 6.73 -7.22
CA GLY A 36 -6.74 7.06 -5.82
C GLY A 36 -5.55 6.88 -4.88
N TYR A 37 -4.33 6.79 -5.42
CA TYR A 37 -3.12 6.68 -4.60
C TYR A 37 -2.83 8.00 -3.90
N ILE A 38 -2.20 7.91 -2.73
CA ILE A 38 -1.68 9.07 -2.02
C ILE A 38 -0.39 9.47 -2.72
N VAL A 39 -0.30 10.73 -3.14
CA VAL A 39 0.89 11.24 -3.85
C VAL A 39 1.62 12.25 -2.99
N LEU A 40 2.90 11.98 -2.75
CA LEU A 40 3.82 12.88 -2.05
C LEU A 40 4.85 13.42 -3.05
N ASP A 41 4.96 14.75 -3.12
CA ASP A 41 5.92 15.47 -3.97
C ASP A 41 6.51 16.64 -3.19
N GLY A 42 7.69 16.43 -2.60
CA GLY A 42 8.32 17.38 -1.69
C GLY A 42 7.40 17.69 -0.49
N THR A 43 6.95 18.94 -0.38
CA THR A 43 6.04 19.40 0.68
C THR A 43 4.56 19.26 0.32
N ASN A 44 4.23 18.81 -0.89
CA ASN A 44 2.86 18.70 -1.35
C ASN A 44 2.34 17.27 -1.20
N SER A 45 1.14 17.13 -0.65
CA SER A 45 0.40 15.87 -0.57
C SER A 45 -0.91 15.98 -1.33
N GLN A 46 -1.25 14.98 -2.12
CA GLN A 46 -2.55 14.86 -2.81
C GLN A 46 -3.22 13.54 -2.44
N ASN A 47 -4.56 13.51 -2.46
CA ASN A 47 -5.38 12.43 -1.90
C ASN A 47 -5.03 12.13 -0.43
N SER A 48 -4.63 13.14 0.35
CA SER A 48 -4.22 12.99 1.75
C SER A 48 -5.34 12.49 2.66
N ASP A 49 -6.58 12.82 2.31
CA ASP A 49 -7.79 12.35 2.98
C ASP A 49 -7.90 10.82 2.96
N ARG A 50 -7.37 10.16 1.92
CA ARG A 50 -7.32 8.70 1.86
C ARG A 50 -6.49 8.09 2.99
N PHE A 51 -5.42 8.77 3.40
CA PHE A 51 -4.59 8.34 4.52
C PHE A 51 -5.36 8.46 5.84
N ASP A 52 -6.08 9.56 6.05
CA ASP A 52 -6.88 9.75 7.25
C ASP A 52 -7.99 8.68 7.38
N ILE A 53 -8.66 8.35 6.28
CA ILE A 53 -9.63 7.26 6.22
C ILE A 53 -8.98 5.92 6.55
N PHE A 54 -7.77 5.66 6.03
CA PHE A 54 -7.03 4.43 6.32
C PHE A 54 -6.72 4.31 7.82
N ILE A 55 -6.24 5.38 8.47
CA ILE A 55 -6.01 5.38 9.91
C ILE A 55 -7.30 5.13 10.70
N GLN A 56 -8.41 5.76 10.31
CA GLN A 56 -9.72 5.51 10.95
C GLN A 56 -10.17 4.05 10.81
N ASN A 57 -9.91 3.43 9.65
CA ASN A 57 -10.22 2.02 9.43
C ASN A 57 -9.33 1.11 10.29
N VAL A 58 -8.03 1.40 10.37
CA VAL A 58 -7.09 0.68 11.26
C VAL A 58 -7.55 0.75 12.72
N ASP A 59 -7.88 1.95 13.22
CA ASP A 59 -8.35 2.16 14.59
C ASP A 59 -9.67 1.41 14.87
N ALA A 60 -10.54 1.32 13.86
CA ALA A 60 -11.81 0.59 13.91
C ALA A 60 -11.68 -0.92 13.64
N LYS A 61 -10.46 -1.44 13.44
CA LYS A 61 -10.17 -2.82 13.02
C LYS A 61 -10.93 -3.25 11.76
N ARG A 62 -11.12 -2.31 10.82
CA ARG A 62 -11.72 -2.55 9.51
C ARG A 62 -10.61 -2.76 8.49
N GLU A 63 -10.68 -3.86 7.75
CA GLU A 63 -9.76 -4.14 6.64
C GLU A 63 -9.69 -2.97 5.66
N ASP A 64 -8.47 -2.61 5.24
CA ASP A 64 -8.26 -1.54 4.29
C ASP A 64 -6.89 -1.61 3.61
N SER A 65 -6.76 -0.99 2.44
CA SER A 65 -5.50 -0.93 1.69
C SER A 65 -5.26 0.44 1.06
N ILE A 66 -4.01 0.91 1.13
CA ILE A 66 -3.56 2.15 0.48
C ILE A 66 -2.26 1.93 -0.29
N SER A 67 -2.07 2.75 -1.32
CA SER A 67 -0.79 2.89 -2.01
C SER A 67 -0.32 4.33 -1.89
N ILE A 68 0.95 4.50 -1.57
CA ILE A 68 1.62 5.80 -1.42
C ILE A 68 2.72 5.86 -2.48
N VAL A 69 2.68 6.89 -3.33
CA VAL A 69 3.71 7.16 -4.34
C VAL A 69 4.43 8.44 -3.98
N ILE A 70 5.74 8.33 -3.77
CA ILE A 70 6.63 9.41 -3.38
C ILE A 70 7.54 9.70 -4.55
N TYR A 71 7.47 10.91 -5.11
CA TYR A 71 8.38 11.36 -6.15
C TYR A 71 9.57 12.09 -5.54
N ASP A 72 10.77 11.77 -5.99
CA ASP A 72 11.95 12.56 -5.66
C ASP A 72 12.21 13.67 -6.71
N LEU A 73 13.17 14.55 -6.41
CA LEU A 73 13.55 15.66 -7.28
C LEU A 73 14.19 15.22 -8.61
N THR A 74 14.52 13.94 -8.74
CA THR A 74 15.13 13.34 -9.94
C THR A 74 14.13 12.53 -10.76
N GLU A 75 12.83 12.68 -10.45
CA GLU A 75 11.71 11.97 -11.06
C GLU A 75 11.72 10.46 -10.80
N SER A 76 12.53 9.95 -9.87
CA SER A 76 12.37 8.57 -9.41
C SER A 76 11.21 8.48 -8.42
N GLN A 77 10.68 7.28 -8.24
CA GLN A 77 9.58 7.07 -7.30
C GLN A 77 9.89 6.00 -6.26
N TYR A 78 9.33 6.18 -5.08
CA TYR A 78 9.11 5.11 -4.11
C TYR A 78 7.62 4.81 -4.07
N VAL A 79 7.26 3.54 -4.23
CA VAL A 79 5.90 3.07 -4.06
C VAL A 79 5.85 2.23 -2.82
N ILE A 80 4.89 2.52 -1.94
CA ILE A 80 4.63 1.77 -0.72
C ILE A 80 3.18 1.32 -0.78
N ASP A 81 2.97 0.01 -0.83
CA ASP A 81 1.65 -0.59 -0.73
C ASP A 81 1.47 -1.10 0.70
N ILE A 82 0.35 -0.74 1.32
CA ILE A 82 0.02 -1.07 2.71
C ILE A 82 -1.35 -1.72 2.72
N ASN A 83 -1.43 -2.91 3.30
CA ASN A 83 -2.67 -3.65 3.51
C ASN A 83 -2.84 -3.96 4.99
N PHE A 84 -3.97 -3.61 5.56
CA PHE A 84 -4.38 -3.97 6.91
C PHE A 84 -5.50 -5.01 6.84
N ASP A 85 -5.29 -6.18 7.45
CA ASP A 85 -6.24 -7.30 7.41
C ASP A 85 -7.21 -7.32 8.63
N GLY A 86 -7.26 -6.24 9.40
CA GLY A 86 -8.04 -6.17 10.64
C GLY A 86 -7.25 -6.54 11.89
N ASP A 87 -6.06 -7.13 11.74
CA ASP A 87 -5.15 -7.47 12.84
C ASP A 87 -3.72 -6.99 12.56
N LYS A 88 -3.15 -7.37 11.42
CA LYS A 88 -1.77 -7.11 11.01
C LYS A 88 -1.71 -6.18 9.82
N ILE A 89 -0.56 -5.51 9.70
CA ILE A 89 -0.26 -4.63 8.58
C ILE A 89 0.80 -5.30 7.73
N TYR A 90 0.49 -5.52 6.46
CA TYR A 90 1.42 -6.01 5.45
C TYR A 90 1.84 -4.83 4.60
N ALA A 91 3.14 -4.70 4.34
CA ALA A 91 3.62 -3.70 3.43
C ALA A 91 4.64 -4.27 2.46
N SER A 92 4.62 -3.71 1.26
CA SER A 92 5.69 -3.83 0.29
C SER A 92 6.14 -2.42 -0.09
N ARG A 93 7.40 -2.32 -0.50
CA ARG A 93 7.89 -1.10 -1.13
C ARG A 93 8.82 -1.41 -2.27
N TYR A 94 8.83 -0.55 -3.27
CA TYR A 94 9.89 -0.55 -4.26
C TYR A 94 10.30 0.85 -4.65
N PHE A 95 11.58 0.99 -4.93
CA PHE A 95 12.13 2.15 -5.62
C PHE A 95 12.15 1.88 -7.11
N MET A 96 11.82 2.87 -7.94
CA MET A 96 11.91 2.79 -9.39
C MET A 96 12.52 4.08 -9.95
N ASP A 97 13.72 3.97 -10.51
CA ASP A 97 14.33 5.06 -11.29
C ASP A 97 13.59 5.22 -12.63
N GLN A 98 13.23 6.46 -12.97
CA GLN A 98 12.44 6.74 -14.16
C GLN A 98 13.17 6.38 -15.47
N LYS A 99 14.49 6.56 -15.52
CA LYS A 99 15.32 6.39 -16.71
C LYS A 99 15.74 4.94 -16.90
N SER A 100 16.24 4.31 -15.84
CA SER A 100 16.75 2.94 -15.89
C SER A 100 15.64 1.89 -15.75
N LYS A 101 14.46 2.28 -15.25
CA LYS A 101 13.35 1.37 -14.92
C LYS A 101 13.80 0.16 -14.10
N LYS A 102 14.83 0.36 -13.27
CA LYS A 102 15.33 -0.67 -12.36
C LYS A 102 14.60 -0.52 -11.05
N SER A 103 14.04 -1.63 -10.59
CA SER A 103 13.37 -1.72 -9.32
C SER A 103 14.31 -2.27 -8.23
N GLN A 104 14.15 -1.78 -7.02
CA GLN A 104 14.62 -2.47 -5.82
C GLN A 104 13.41 -2.73 -4.94
N VAL A 105 13.08 -3.99 -4.72
CA VAL A 105 11.85 -4.40 -4.01
C VAL A 105 12.18 -4.91 -2.62
N MET A 106 11.35 -4.50 -1.67
CA MET A 106 11.21 -5.13 -0.38
C MET A 106 9.75 -5.55 -0.24
N SER A 107 9.48 -6.85 -0.29
CA SER A 107 8.14 -7.42 -0.15
C SER A 107 7.97 -8.10 1.20
N ASP A 108 6.73 -8.49 1.50
CA ASP A 108 6.38 -9.41 2.59
C ASP A 108 6.80 -8.92 3.99
N MET A 109 6.80 -7.60 4.19
CA MET A 109 7.03 -7.01 5.50
C MET A 109 5.74 -7.04 6.30
N VAL A 110 5.81 -7.51 7.55
CA VAL A 110 4.68 -7.57 8.47
C VAL A 110 4.97 -6.66 9.66
N PHE A 111 4.00 -5.83 10.01
CA PHE A 111 4.08 -4.85 11.08
C PHE A 111 2.92 -5.05 12.05
N THR A 112 3.15 -4.66 13.30
CA THR A 112 2.22 -4.87 14.41
C THR A 112 1.34 -3.66 14.67
N HIS A 113 1.83 -2.44 14.41
CA HIS A 113 1.06 -1.22 14.63
C HIS A 113 1.59 -0.03 13.81
N ILE A 114 0.80 1.05 13.77
CA ILE A 114 1.21 2.35 13.23
C ILE A 114 1.51 3.29 14.40
N SER A 115 2.71 3.87 14.42
CA SER A 115 3.09 4.89 15.40
C SER A 115 3.02 6.28 14.80
N LYS A 116 2.55 7.25 15.59
CA LYS A 116 2.47 8.67 15.23
C LYS A 116 3.35 9.50 16.17
N THR A 117 4.23 10.32 15.59
CA THR A 117 5.06 11.25 16.36
C THR A 117 4.38 12.59 16.62
N ALA A 118 4.93 13.39 17.53
CA ALA A 118 4.46 14.76 17.79
C ALA A 118 4.51 15.65 16.55
N SER A 119 5.46 15.39 15.64
CA SER A 119 5.59 16.08 14.35
C SER A 119 4.70 15.48 13.25
N LYS A 120 3.69 14.70 13.63
CA LYS A 120 2.70 14.06 12.73
C LYS A 120 3.31 13.12 11.68
N ASN A 121 4.49 12.54 11.97
CA ASN A 121 5.05 11.48 11.13
C ASN A 121 4.46 10.14 11.53
N TYR A 122 4.12 9.33 10.53
CA TYR A 122 3.56 8.00 10.68
C TYR A 122 4.58 6.95 10.26
N PHE A 123 4.74 5.95 11.12
CA PHE A 123 5.68 4.84 10.92
C PHE A 123 4.95 3.52 11.10
N LEU A 124 5.23 2.55 10.24
CA LEU A 124 4.90 1.14 10.53
C LEU A 124 5.98 0.56 11.41
N ILE A 125 5.58 -0.07 12.51
CA ILE A 125 6.49 -0.61 13.53
C ILE A 125 6.30 -2.12 13.62
N ASP A 126 7.41 -2.85 13.63
CA ASP A 126 7.46 -4.29 13.94
C ASP A 126 8.21 -4.45 15.26
N GLU A 127 7.45 -4.65 16.34
CA GLU A 127 7.96 -4.78 17.71
C GLU A 127 8.91 -5.97 17.90
N THR A 128 8.93 -6.92 16.96
CA THR A 128 9.81 -8.10 17.05
C THR A 128 11.24 -7.82 16.60
N LYS A 129 11.50 -6.63 16.04
CA LYS A 129 12.80 -6.24 15.49
C LYS A 129 13.28 -4.93 16.10
N ILE A 130 14.60 -4.86 16.30
CA ILE A 130 15.24 -3.70 16.94
C ILE A 130 15.19 -2.45 16.03
N HIS A 131 15.06 -2.63 14.71
CA HIS A 131 14.98 -1.53 13.73
C HIS A 131 14.20 -1.90 12.45
N PRO A 132 12.86 -1.83 12.42
CA PRO A 132 12.20 -1.59 11.13
C PRO A 132 11.01 -0.66 11.33
N ASP A 133 11.33 0.60 11.58
CA ASP A 133 10.35 1.66 11.46
C ASP A 133 10.32 2.04 9.97
N LEU A 134 9.21 1.76 9.29
CA LEU A 134 9.01 2.25 7.92
C LEU A 134 8.25 3.56 8.00
N TRP A 135 8.90 4.67 7.69
CA TRP A 135 8.19 5.94 7.48
C TRP A 135 7.28 5.82 6.26
N ILE A 136 6.00 6.19 6.43
CA ILE A 136 4.99 6.05 5.38
C ILE A 136 4.32 7.37 5.01
N TYR A 137 4.20 8.32 5.94
CA TYR A 137 3.45 9.54 5.71
C TYR A 137 3.77 10.62 6.74
N GLN A 138 3.63 11.88 6.35
CA GLN A 138 3.62 13.02 7.26
C GLN A 138 2.32 13.79 7.10
N GLY A 139 1.54 13.89 8.18
CA GLY A 139 0.33 14.69 8.19
C GLY A 139 0.62 16.19 8.20
N ASN A 140 -0.25 16.96 7.55
CA ASN A 140 -0.28 18.43 7.63
C ASN A 140 -0.63 18.89 9.05
#